data_AF-A0AAD7T779-F1
#
_entry.id   AF-A0AAD7T779-F1
#
_cell.length_a   1.000
_cell.length_b   1.000
_cell.length_c   1.000
_cell.angle_alpha   90.00
_cell.angle_beta   90.00
_cell.angle_gamma   90.00
#
_symmetry.space_group_name_H-M   'P 1'
#
loop_
_entity.id
_entity.type
_entity.pdbx_description
1 polymer ?
#
loop_
_entity_poly.entity_id
_entity_poly.type
_entity_poly.pdbx_seq_one_letter_code
_entity_poly.pdbx_strand_id
1 'polypeptide(L)'
;MCQVVDAILPPLASLAFSKNVEWRILSLRVLSEITLLLLSQEAVEEGRACTSNRLMSVITEALLPQYESLLLEPDPVPAYALKLLVSLTEHSSPVNRLIEESRLLPAVFQVISEHQINSLGSTMQNAVALLSNLTGQRDANLQPLYQEGLVTILHSVLMGVGALYLAGDEQAGPKGSSVLLSSLEVLHSVLKSTSIVVRQALQSEAGGDTQVAEGLLLINKPLTDLTSLLIQMLPNGDPEVYEEVSQCLSLLVQLYGGAALTACALRTSSAWPMRWSSSPTPNSSGCS
;
A
#
# COMPACT_ATOMS: atom_id res chain seq x y z
N MET A 1 -0.02 -23.59 26.21
CA MET A 1 -0.51 -22.77 25.08
C MET A 1 -0.32 -23.46 23.73
N CYS A 2 0.87 -23.94 23.38
CA CYS A 2 1.12 -24.61 22.09
C CYS A 2 0.17 -25.78 21.77
N GLN A 3 -0.09 -26.69 22.73
CA GLN A 3 -1.02 -27.81 22.51
C GLN A 3 -2.47 -27.38 22.19
N VAL A 4 -2.92 -26.24 22.72
CA VAL A 4 -4.26 -25.72 22.45
C VAL A 4 -4.31 -25.12 21.05
N VAL A 5 -3.26 -24.39 20.65
CA VAL A 5 -3.11 -23.85 19.29
C VAL A 5 -3.02 -24.98 18.26
N ASP A 6 -2.26 -26.04 18.55
CA ASP A 6 -2.12 -27.25 17.72
C ASP A 6 -3.46 -27.98 17.52
N ALA A 7 -4.34 -27.94 18.52
CA ALA A 7 -5.66 -28.57 18.45
C ALA A 7 -6.71 -27.71 17.73
N ILE A 8 -6.55 -26.39 17.71
CA ILE A 8 -7.60 -25.45 17.25
C ILE A 8 -7.34 -24.92 15.85
N LEU A 9 -6.10 -24.54 15.51
CA LEU A 9 -5.82 -23.91 14.21
C LEU A 9 -6.10 -24.84 13.02
N PRO A 10 -5.69 -26.12 13.00
CA PRO A 10 -5.94 -26.97 11.83
C PRO A 10 -7.43 -27.21 11.54
N PRO A 11 -8.30 -27.51 12.54
CA PRO A 11 -9.74 -27.61 12.29
C PRO A 11 -10.35 -26.31 11.78
N LEU A 12 -9.93 -25.16 12.32
CA LEU A 12 -10.43 -23.86 11.83
C LEU A 12 -10.00 -23.58 10.39
N ALA A 13 -8.75 -23.88 10.03
CA ALA A 13 -8.29 -23.76 8.65
C ALA A 13 -9.06 -24.68 7.71
N SER A 14 -9.39 -25.91 8.15
CA SER A 14 -10.25 -26.80 7.37
C SER A 14 -11.68 -26.27 7.22
N LEU A 15 -12.25 -25.65 8.27
CA LEU A 15 -13.58 -25.06 8.22
C LEU A 15 -13.67 -23.84 7.29
N ALA A 16 -12.56 -23.11 7.14
CA ALA A 16 -12.46 -21.95 6.24
C ALA A 16 -12.74 -22.34 4.77
N PHE A 17 -12.53 -23.60 4.40
CA PHE A 17 -12.81 -24.14 3.07
C PHE A 17 -13.95 -25.18 3.08
N SER A 18 -14.77 -25.20 4.12
CA SER A 18 -15.93 -26.10 4.19
C SER A 18 -16.99 -25.72 3.15
N LYS A 19 -17.89 -26.65 2.79
CA LYS A 19 -18.97 -26.38 1.82
C LYS A 19 -20.01 -25.38 2.30
N ASN A 20 -20.13 -25.17 3.62
CA ASN A 20 -21.13 -24.31 4.21
C ASN A 20 -20.53 -22.92 4.49
N VAL A 21 -21.17 -21.92 3.89
CA VAL A 21 -20.75 -20.51 3.91
C VAL A 21 -20.67 -19.96 5.34
N GLU A 22 -21.59 -20.33 6.23
CA GLU A 22 -21.59 -19.86 7.62
C GLU A 22 -20.37 -20.36 8.39
N TRP A 23 -19.98 -21.63 8.15
CA TRP A 23 -18.76 -22.18 8.75
C TRP A 23 -17.51 -21.51 8.19
N ARG A 24 -17.46 -21.20 6.89
CA ARG A 24 -16.35 -20.42 6.30
C ARG A 24 -16.24 -19.05 6.95
N ILE A 25 -17.34 -18.30 7.03
CA ILE A 25 -17.37 -16.96 7.65
C ILE A 25 -16.95 -17.02 9.12
N LEU A 26 -17.54 -17.93 9.91
CA LEU A 26 -17.24 -18.06 11.33
C LEU A 26 -15.77 -18.43 11.55
N SER A 27 -15.25 -19.39 10.81
CA SER A 27 -13.87 -19.84 10.96
C SER A 27 -12.87 -18.77 10.54
N LEU A 28 -13.11 -18.05 9.43
CA LEU A 28 -12.27 -16.92 9.02
C LEU A 28 -12.26 -15.82 10.08
N ARG A 29 -13.43 -15.47 10.63
CA ARG A 29 -13.53 -14.48 11.70
C ARG A 29 -12.75 -14.89 12.94
N VAL A 30 -12.93 -16.13 13.40
CA VAL A 30 -12.22 -16.65 14.57
C VAL A 30 -10.71 -16.72 14.30
N LEU A 31 -10.29 -17.13 13.09
CA LEU A 31 -8.89 -17.13 12.70
C LEU A 31 -8.29 -15.72 12.72
N SER A 32 -9.00 -14.69 12.26
CA SER A 32 -8.51 -13.30 12.32
C SER A 32 -8.23 -12.87 13.77
N GLU A 33 -9.17 -13.11 14.68
CA GLU A 33 -9.02 -12.71 16.08
C GLU A 33 -7.92 -13.52 16.80
N ILE A 34 -7.84 -14.84 16.55
CA ILE A 34 -6.77 -15.68 17.11
C ILE A 34 -5.41 -15.22 16.57
N THR A 35 -5.31 -14.94 15.28
CA THR A 35 -4.06 -14.47 14.66
C THR A 35 -3.61 -13.15 15.27
N LEU A 36 -4.53 -12.18 15.42
CA LEU A 36 -4.24 -10.91 16.06
C LEU A 36 -3.73 -11.11 17.48
N LEU A 37 -4.35 -11.99 18.27
CA LEU A 37 -3.88 -12.32 19.62
C LEU A 37 -2.50 -13.00 19.62
N LEU A 38 -2.27 -13.95 18.71
CA LEU A 38 -1.01 -14.69 18.63
C LEU A 38 0.16 -13.80 18.20
N LEU A 39 -0.08 -12.86 17.27
CA LEU A 39 0.95 -11.96 16.75
C LEU A 39 1.15 -10.72 17.65
N SER A 40 0.09 -10.21 18.30
CA SER A 40 0.22 -9.10 19.26
C SER A 40 0.88 -9.49 20.59
N GLN A 41 0.77 -10.77 21.00
CA GLN A 41 1.43 -11.29 22.21
C GLN A 41 2.94 -11.58 22.04
N GLU A 42 3.52 -11.34 20.86
CA GLU A 42 4.96 -11.51 20.62
C GLU A 42 5.88 -10.65 21.52
N ALA A 43 5.32 -9.73 22.31
CA ALA A 43 6.07 -8.84 23.18
C ALA A 43 6.49 -9.43 24.54
N VAL A 44 5.99 -10.59 25.01
CA VAL A 44 6.13 -10.94 26.46
C VAL A 44 6.68 -12.33 26.86
N GLU A 45 6.61 -13.45 26.12
CA GLU A 45 6.99 -14.78 26.70
C GLU A 45 7.77 -15.80 25.83
N GLU A 46 8.51 -16.70 26.50
CA GLU A 46 9.43 -17.74 25.95
C GLU A 46 8.75 -18.95 25.27
N GLY A 47 7.41 -18.98 25.17
CA GLY A 47 6.64 -19.99 24.37
C GLY A 47 6.53 -19.68 22.86
N ARG A 48 7.18 -18.59 22.43
CA ARG A 48 7.03 -17.83 21.18
C ARG A 48 7.32 -18.57 19.88
N ALA A 49 8.38 -19.38 19.84
CA ALA A 49 8.81 -20.00 18.58
C ALA A 49 7.81 -21.05 18.09
N CYS A 50 7.21 -21.80 19.01
CA CYS A 50 6.33 -22.91 18.66
C CYS A 50 4.98 -22.42 18.11
N THR A 51 4.36 -21.40 18.72
CA THR A 51 3.09 -20.82 18.21
C THR A 51 3.25 -20.13 16.86
N SER A 52 4.32 -19.36 16.68
CA SER A 52 4.63 -18.68 15.41
C SER A 52 4.93 -19.69 14.29
N ASN A 53 5.75 -20.71 14.55
CA ASN A 53 6.04 -21.76 13.58
C ASN A 53 4.78 -22.56 13.17
N ARG A 54 3.86 -22.78 14.11
CA ARG A 54 2.59 -23.49 13.84
C ARG A 54 1.62 -22.64 13.03
N LEU A 55 1.46 -21.38 13.40
CA LEU A 55 0.67 -20.43 12.62
C LEU A 55 1.20 -20.36 11.18
N MET A 56 2.53 -20.25 11.02
CA MET A 56 3.18 -20.26 9.70
C MET A 56 2.90 -21.52 8.91
N SER A 57 3.03 -22.70 9.51
CA SER A 57 2.71 -23.98 8.86
C SER A 57 1.25 -24.05 8.40
N VAL A 58 0.30 -23.62 9.23
CA VAL A 58 -1.13 -23.57 8.84
C VAL A 58 -1.37 -22.59 7.69
N ILE A 59 -0.72 -21.43 7.71
CA ILE A 59 -0.82 -20.45 6.62
C ILE A 59 -0.29 -21.05 5.32
N THR A 60 0.92 -21.61 5.32
CA THR A 60 1.59 -22.10 4.11
C THR A 60 0.97 -23.38 3.56
N GLU A 61 0.57 -24.30 4.43
CA GLU A 61 0.13 -25.64 4.02
C GLU A 61 -1.37 -25.75 3.83
N ALA A 62 -2.17 -25.02 4.61
CA ALA A 62 -3.63 -25.14 4.58
C ALA A 62 -4.34 -23.94 3.95
N LEU A 63 -3.94 -22.71 4.30
CA LEU A 63 -4.66 -21.50 3.88
C LEU A 63 -4.25 -21.01 2.49
N LEU A 64 -2.98 -20.64 2.29
CA LEU A 64 -2.52 -19.99 1.05
C LEU A 64 -2.83 -20.77 -0.23
N PRO A 65 -2.69 -22.11 -0.30
CA PRO A 65 -2.90 -22.86 -1.55
C PRO A 65 -4.31 -22.75 -2.14
N GLN A 66 -5.31 -22.46 -1.32
CA GLN A 66 -6.72 -22.38 -1.73
C GLN A 66 -7.31 -20.99 -1.50
N TYR A 67 -6.53 -20.04 -0.99
CA TYR A 67 -7.06 -18.76 -0.51
C TYR A 67 -7.72 -17.92 -1.60
N GLU A 68 -7.23 -18.04 -2.84
CA GLU A 68 -7.82 -17.42 -4.01
C GLU A 68 -9.32 -17.73 -4.14
N SER A 69 -9.74 -18.97 -3.85
CA SER A 69 -11.16 -19.33 -3.95
C SER A 69 -12.04 -18.55 -2.99
N LEU A 70 -11.51 -18.15 -1.82
CA LEU A 70 -12.26 -17.35 -0.84
C LEU A 70 -12.35 -15.88 -1.24
N LEU A 71 -11.33 -15.36 -1.92
CA LEU A 71 -11.30 -13.97 -2.38
C LEU A 71 -12.27 -13.73 -3.54
N LEU A 72 -12.45 -14.72 -4.40
CA LEU A 72 -13.30 -14.63 -5.59
C LEU A 72 -14.76 -15.10 -5.35
N GLU A 73 -15.12 -15.39 -4.10
CA GLU A 73 -16.50 -15.67 -3.72
C GLU A 73 -17.37 -14.40 -3.68
N PRO A 74 -18.71 -14.51 -3.74
CA PRO A 74 -19.57 -13.36 -3.49
C PRO A 74 -19.47 -12.90 -2.03
N ASP A 75 -19.76 -11.61 -1.80
CA ASP A 75 -19.87 -11.04 -0.45
C ASP A 75 -20.82 -11.89 0.44
N PRO A 76 -20.51 -12.03 1.75
CA PRO A 76 -19.49 -11.29 2.50
C PRO A 76 -18.17 -12.06 2.69
N VAL A 77 -17.97 -13.22 2.05
CA VAL A 77 -16.81 -14.11 2.31
C VAL A 77 -15.46 -13.40 2.07
N PRO A 78 -15.24 -12.67 0.95
CA PRO A 78 -13.97 -11.97 0.70
C PRO A 78 -13.63 -10.96 1.80
N ALA A 79 -14.61 -10.28 2.39
CA ALA A 79 -14.37 -9.34 3.48
C ALA A 79 -13.69 -10.01 4.69
N TYR A 80 -14.13 -11.20 5.08
CA TYR A 80 -13.56 -11.94 6.20
C TYR A 80 -12.21 -12.57 5.86
N ALA A 81 -12.05 -13.05 4.63
CA ALA A 81 -10.76 -13.54 4.14
C ALA A 81 -9.72 -12.41 4.15
N LEU A 82 -10.02 -11.27 3.51
CA LEU A 82 -9.13 -10.12 3.52
C LEU A 82 -8.83 -9.63 4.95
N LYS A 83 -9.79 -9.64 5.87
CA LYS A 83 -9.54 -9.29 7.28
C LYS A 83 -8.46 -10.17 7.91
N LEU A 84 -8.50 -11.49 7.67
CA LEU A 84 -7.46 -12.41 8.14
C LEU A 84 -6.10 -12.08 7.51
N LEU A 85 -6.03 -11.80 6.21
CA LEU A 85 -4.78 -11.39 5.56
C LEU A 85 -4.23 -10.07 6.13
N VAL A 86 -5.09 -9.09 6.39
CA VAL A 86 -4.70 -7.82 7.05
C VAL A 86 -4.08 -8.10 8.41
N SER A 87 -4.74 -8.88 9.27
CA SER A 87 -4.22 -9.22 10.60
C SER A 87 -2.88 -9.99 10.54
N LEU A 88 -2.69 -10.81 9.52
CA LEU A 88 -1.44 -11.54 9.30
C LEU A 88 -0.29 -10.63 8.85
N THR A 89 -0.58 -9.68 7.96
CA THR A 89 0.41 -8.81 7.32
C THR A 89 0.82 -7.63 8.19
N GLU A 90 -0.07 -7.14 9.04
CA GLU A 90 0.17 -6.01 9.95
C GLU A 90 1.28 -6.31 10.97
N HIS A 91 1.45 -7.58 11.34
CA HIS A 91 2.35 -7.98 12.43
C HIS A 91 3.45 -8.97 12.04
N SER A 92 3.48 -9.45 10.78
CA SER A 92 4.43 -10.49 10.36
C SER A 92 5.05 -10.25 8.99
N SER A 93 6.29 -9.72 8.98
CA SER A 93 7.12 -9.58 7.78
C SER A 93 7.35 -10.90 7.01
N PRO A 94 7.54 -12.08 7.65
CA PRO A 94 7.55 -13.36 6.93
C PRO A 94 6.27 -13.65 6.14
N VAL A 95 5.10 -13.30 6.68
CA VAL A 95 3.83 -13.53 5.98
C VAL A 95 3.65 -12.58 4.80
N ASN A 96 4.11 -11.32 4.91
CA ASN A 96 4.14 -10.37 3.79
C ASN A 96 4.88 -10.95 2.58
N ARG A 97 6.09 -11.50 2.80
CA ARG A 97 6.89 -12.14 1.74
C ARG A 97 6.19 -13.36 1.13
N LEU A 98 5.54 -14.19 1.95
CA LEU A 98 4.77 -15.32 1.43
C LEU A 98 3.60 -14.89 0.54
N ILE A 99 2.93 -13.79 0.87
CA ILE A 99 1.83 -13.26 0.07
C ILE A 99 2.38 -12.72 -1.27
N GLU A 100 3.50 -12.01 -1.24
CA GLU A 100 4.20 -11.54 -2.46
C GLU A 100 4.64 -12.70 -3.37
N GLU A 101 5.11 -13.81 -2.78
CA GLU A 101 5.53 -15.02 -3.51
C GLU A 101 4.36 -15.91 -3.93
N SER A 102 3.17 -15.70 -3.35
CA SER A 102 1.96 -16.44 -3.67
C SER A 102 1.25 -15.89 -4.90
N ARG A 103 0.27 -16.66 -5.40
CA ARG A 103 -0.60 -16.23 -6.52
C ARG A 103 -1.79 -15.39 -6.08
N LEU A 104 -1.75 -14.80 -4.88
CA LEU A 104 -2.89 -14.08 -4.31
C LEU A 104 -3.02 -12.64 -4.79
N LEU A 105 -1.92 -11.99 -5.20
CA LEU A 105 -1.96 -10.60 -5.66
C LEU A 105 -2.95 -10.38 -6.82
N PRO A 106 -2.96 -11.19 -7.90
CA PRO A 106 -3.96 -11.07 -8.95
C PRO A 106 -5.41 -11.09 -8.43
N ALA A 107 -5.72 -11.99 -7.50
CA ALA A 107 -7.05 -12.11 -6.91
C ALA A 107 -7.43 -10.90 -6.05
N VAL A 108 -6.48 -10.36 -5.26
CA VAL A 108 -6.70 -9.13 -4.47
C VAL A 108 -7.00 -7.94 -5.39
N PHE A 109 -6.24 -7.80 -6.48
CA PHE A 109 -6.43 -6.73 -7.46
C PHE A 109 -7.75 -6.85 -8.21
N GLN A 110 -8.16 -8.08 -8.54
CA GLN A 110 -9.47 -8.35 -9.10
C GLN A 110 -10.58 -7.94 -8.13
N VAL A 111 -10.49 -8.32 -6.85
CA VAL A 111 -11.48 -7.94 -5.84
C VAL A 111 -11.61 -6.42 -5.73
N ILE A 112 -10.50 -5.68 -5.69
CA ILE A 112 -10.54 -4.21 -5.67
C ILE A 112 -11.25 -3.65 -6.92
N SER A 113 -10.94 -4.20 -8.09
CA SER A 113 -11.55 -3.77 -9.35
C SER A 113 -13.07 -4.00 -9.38
N GLU A 114 -13.54 -5.14 -8.89
CA GLU A 114 -14.95 -5.50 -8.85
C GLU A 114 -15.75 -4.66 -7.84
N HIS A 115 -15.09 -4.18 -6.77
CA HIS A 115 -15.73 -3.43 -5.69
C HIS A 115 -15.62 -1.90 -5.84
N GLN A 116 -15.15 -1.37 -6.97
CA GLN A 116 -15.01 0.10 -7.16
C GLN A 116 -16.33 0.87 -6.97
N ILE A 117 -17.48 0.27 -7.30
CA ILE A 117 -18.80 0.89 -7.09
C ILE A 117 -19.13 0.99 -5.59
N ASN A 118 -18.66 0.04 -4.79
CA ASN A 118 -18.82 0.00 -3.34
C ASN A 118 -17.49 0.31 -2.64
N SER A 119 -16.89 1.45 -2.98
CA SER A 119 -15.55 1.87 -2.54
C SER A 119 -15.41 2.06 -1.02
N LEU A 120 -16.53 2.17 -0.29
CA LEU A 120 -16.56 2.28 1.18
C LEU A 120 -16.94 0.95 1.87
N GLY A 121 -17.15 -0.12 1.12
CA GLY A 121 -17.50 -1.44 1.62
C GLY A 121 -16.35 -2.09 2.39
N SER A 122 -16.67 -3.01 3.32
CA SER A 122 -15.66 -3.71 4.13
C SER A 122 -14.66 -4.50 3.30
N THR A 123 -15.10 -5.06 2.16
CA THR A 123 -14.23 -5.78 1.23
C THR A 123 -13.18 -4.85 0.63
N MET A 124 -13.58 -3.68 0.13
CA MET A 124 -12.65 -2.65 -0.36
C MET A 124 -11.71 -2.17 0.76
N GLN A 125 -12.25 -1.86 1.93
CA GLN A 125 -11.46 -1.40 3.07
C GLN A 125 -10.35 -2.39 3.45
N ASN A 126 -10.69 -3.68 3.59
CA ASN A 126 -9.70 -4.68 3.94
C ASN A 126 -8.70 -4.94 2.80
N ALA A 127 -9.13 -4.84 1.54
CA ALA A 127 -8.22 -4.98 0.39
C ALA A 127 -7.20 -3.84 0.32
N VAL A 128 -7.64 -2.59 0.50
CA VAL A 128 -6.75 -1.42 0.52
C VAL A 128 -5.85 -1.44 1.75
N ALA A 129 -6.36 -1.83 2.92
CA ALA A 129 -5.53 -2.02 4.12
C ALA A 129 -4.45 -3.09 3.91
N LEU A 130 -4.76 -4.19 3.21
CA LEU A 130 -3.77 -5.20 2.85
C LEU A 130 -2.68 -4.62 1.94
N LEU A 131 -3.04 -3.80 0.94
CA LEU A 131 -2.05 -3.10 0.11
C LEU A 131 -1.21 -2.13 0.94
N SER A 132 -1.80 -1.41 1.90
CA SER A 132 -1.05 -0.54 2.81
C SER A 132 0.00 -1.34 3.59
N ASN A 133 -0.39 -2.48 4.17
CA ASN A 133 0.53 -3.35 4.90
C ASN A 133 1.68 -3.87 4.03
N LEU A 134 1.39 -4.31 2.79
CA LEU A 134 2.39 -4.85 1.88
C LEU A 134 3.36 -3.77 1.37
N THR A 135 2.86 -2.56 1.12
CA THR A 135 3.70 -1.46 0.61
C THR A 135 4.45 -0.70 1.70
N GLY A 136 3.93 -0.69 2.94
CA GLY A 136 4.49 0.04 4.07
C GLY A 136 5.70 -0.64 4.76
N GLN A 137 6.09 -1.85 4.34
CA GLN A 137 7.25 -2.53 4.93
C GLN A 137 8.56 -1.82 4.57
N ARG A 138 9.51 -1.79 5.53
CA ARG A 138 10.81 -1.11 5.36
C ARG A 138 11.60 -1.58 4.13
N ASP A 139 11.52 -2.87 3.82
CA ASP A 139 12.22 -3.52 2.71
C ASP A 139 11.22 -4.14 1.72
N ALA A 140 10.02 -3.54 1.58
CA ALA A 140 8.98 -4.01 0.67
C ALA A 140 9.49 -4.09 -0.77
N ASN A 141 9.33 -5.26 -1.41
CA ASN A 141 9.56 -5.38 -2.84
C ASN A 141 8.28 -4.99 -3.59
N LEU A 142 8.24 -3.77 -4.12
CA LEU A 142 7.05 -3.29 -4.85
C LEU A 142 6.91 -3.88 -6.26
N GLN A 143 7.92 -4.59 -6.77
CA GLN A 143 7.93 -5.11 -8.14
C GLN A 143 6.74 -6.02 -8.48
N PRO A 144 6.34 -7.00 -7.64
CA PRO A 144 5.18 -7.85 -7.93
C PRO A 144 3.88 -7.03 -7.97
N LEU A 145 3.73 -6.05 -7.09
CA LEU A 145 2.56 -5.16 -7.07
C LEU A 145 2.50 -4.29 -8.33
N TYR A 146 3.63 -3.77 -8.81
CA TYR A 146 3.68 -3.04 -10.07
C TYR A 146 3.27 -3.91 -11.26
N GLN A 147 3.68 -5.18 -11.29
CA GLN A 147 3.32 -6.12 -12.36
C GLN A 147 1.81 -6.39 -12.42
N GLU A 148 1.15 -6.43 -11.26
CA GLU A 148 -0.31 -6.58 -11.17
C GLU A 148 -1.10 -5.28 -11.44
N GLY A 149 -0.40 -4.15 -11.61
CA GLY A 149 -1.02 -2.86 -11.94
C GLY A 149 -1.30 -1.94 -10.76
N LEU A 150 -0.44 -1.95 -9.72
CA LEU A 150 -0.58 -1.15 -8.49
C LEU A 150 -0.95 0.30 -8.78
N VAL A 151 -0.25 0.94 -9.70
CA VAL A 151 -0.45 2.36 -10.04
C VAL A 151 -1.87 2.63 -10.56
N THR A 152 -2.37 1.76 -11.43
CA THR A 152 -3.71 1.90 -12.03
C THR A 152 -4.80 1.75 -10.96
N ILE A 153 -4.68 0.71 -10.12
CA ILE A 153 -5.62 0.47 -9.03
C ILE A 153 -5.60 1.61 -8.02
N LEU A 154 -4.41 1.97 -7.53
CA LEU A 154 -4.23 3.06 -6.57
C LEU A 154 -4.82 4.37 -7.08
N HIS A 155 -4.53 4.73 -8.33
CA HIS A 155 -5.09 5.92 -8.96
C HIS A 155 -6.63 5.86 -9.00
N SER A 156 -7.21 4.73 -9.44
CA SER A 156 -8.67 4.57 -9.52
C SER A 156 -9.36 4.66 -8.16
N VAL A 157 -8.80 4.02 -7.14
CA VAL A 157 -9.34 4.01 -5.76
C VAL A 157 -9.27 5.41 -5.17
N LEU A 158 -8.14 6.11 -5.28
CA LEU A 158 -7.99 7.47 -4.77
C LEU A 158 -8.92 8.46 -5.46
N MET A 159 -9.08 8.36 -6.79
CA MET A 159 -10.03 9.21 -7.52
C MET A 159 -11.47 8.98 -7.04
N GLY A 160 -11.87 7.73 -6.81
CA GLY A 160 -13.21 7.40 -6.31
C GLY A 160 -13.43 7.85 -4.87
N VAL A 161 -12.57 7.40 -3.95
CA VAL A 161 -12.71 7.67 -2.51
C VAL A 161 -12.47 9.15 -2.18
N GLY A 162 -11.49 9.78 -2.83
CA GLY A 162 -11.22 11.21 -2.65
C GLY A 162 -12.36 12.10 -3.15
N ALA A 163 -13.03 11.73 -4.25
CA ALA A 163 -14.22 12.44 -4.71
C ALA A 163 -15.37 12.34 -3.69
N LEU A 164 -15.59 11.17 -3.10
CA LEU A 164 -16.60 10.97 -2.05
C LEU A 164 -16.26 11.77 -0.79
N TYR A 165 -14.98 11.80 -0.40
CA TYR A 165 -14.51 12.59 0.74
C TYR A 165 -14.75 14.09 0.54
N LEU A 166 -14.45 14.62 -0.65
CA LEU A 166 -14.68 16.02 -0.99
C LEU A 166 -16.16 16.39 -1.14
N ALA A 167 -17.00 15.44 -1.55
CA ALA A 167 -18.44 15.66 -1.66
C ALA A 167 -19.13 15.87 -0.31
N GLY A 168 -18.45 15.60 0.82
CA GLY A 168 -19.00 15.76 2.16
C GLY A 168 -20.19 14.84 2.43
N ASP A 169 -20.27 13.71 1.72
CA ASP A 169 -21.39 12.79 1.82
C ASP A 169 -21.44 12.22 3.25
N GLU A 170 -22.58 12.36 3.93
CA GLU A 170 -22.79 11.82 5.29
C GLU A 170 -22.63 10.28 5.34
N GLN A 171 -22.64 9.62 4.18
CA GLN A 171 -22.32 8.20 4.03
C GLN A 171 -20.82 7.87 4.20
N ALA A 172 -19.93 8.86 4.03
CA ALA A 172 -18.48 8.73 4.21
C ALA A 172 -18.07 8.85 5.68
N GLY A 173 -18.84 8.22 6.59
CA GLY A 173 -18.52 8.12 8.02
C GLY A 173 -17.13 7.50 8.28
N PRO A 174 -16.81 7.03 9.50
CA PRO A 174 -15.44 6.60 9.86
C PRO A 174 -14.82 5.53 8.95
N LYS A 175 -15.63 4.81 8.16
CA LYS A 175 -15.15 3.88 7.13
C LYS A 175 -14.56 4.60 5.91
N GLY A 176 -15.18 5.70 5.46
CA GLY A 176 -14.69 6.48 4.32
C GLY A 176 -13.32 7.10 4.56
N SER A 177 -13.10 7.65 5.76
CA SER A 177 -11.79 8.15 6.17
C SER A 177 -10.75 7.03 6.25
N SER A 178 -11.11 5.84 6.76
CA SER A 178 -10.16 4.73 6.84
C SER A 178 -9.66 4.24 5.48
N VAL A 179 -10.55 4.09 4.47
CA VAL A 179 -10.14 3.68 3.12
C VAL A 179 -9.28 4.76 2.48
N LEU A 180 -9.64 6.04 2.67
CA LEU A 180 -8.86 7.15 2.16
C LEU A 180 -7.45 7.16 2.76
N LEU A 181 -7.33 7.07 4.08
CA LEU A 181 -6.05 7.05 4.78
C LEU A 181 -5.19 5.88 4.31
N SER A 182 -5.71 4.65 4.28
CA SER A 182 -4.95 3.51 3.77
C SER A 182 -4.55 3.67 2.30
N SER A 183 -5.36 4.33 1.47
CA SER A 183 -5.00 4.64 0.08
C SER A 183 -3.88 5.67 -0.01
N LEU A 184 -3.90 6.70 0.86
CA LEU A 184 -2.85 7.71 0.95
C LEU A 184 -1.54 7.12 1.48
N GLU A 185 -1.60 6.20 2.44
CA GLU A 185 -0.42 5.47 2.95
C GLU A 185 0.25 4.64 1.84
N VAL A 186 -0.55 3.95 1.01
CA VAL A 186 -0.02 3.23 -0.17
C VAL A 186 0.64 4.20 -1.15
N LEU A 187 0.00 5.35 -1.44
CA LEU A 187 0.55 6.37 -2.31
C LEU A 187 1.88 6.92 -1.77
N HIS A 188 1.91 7.28 -0.50
CA HIS A 188 3.11 7.77 0.16
C HIS A 188 4.22 6.72 0.08
N SER A 189 3.93 5.45 0.40
CA SER A 189 4.91 4.36 0.35
C SER A 189 5.51 4.17 -1.04
N VAL A 190 4.67 4.17 -2.09
CA VAL A 190 5.08 4.09 -3.49
C VAL A 190 5.98 5.27 -3.90
N LEU A 191 5.58 6.49 -3.56
CA LEU A 191 6.35 7.70 -3.89
C LEU A 191 7.67 7.76 -3.13
N LYS A 192 7.67 7.36 -1.86
CA LYS A 192 8.85 7.32 -1.01
C LYS A 192 9.86 6.31 -1.53
N SER A 193 9.41 5.10 -1.88
CA SER A 193 10.25 4.06 -2.49
C SER A 193 10.87 4.56 -3.81
N THR A 194 10.06 5.18 -4.67
CA THR A 194 10.54 5.79 -5.92
C THR A 194 11.59 6.86 -5.67
N SER A 195 11.35 7.75 -4.70
CA SER A 195 12.29 8.81 -4.31
C SER A 195 13.63 8.26 -3.82
N ILE A 196 13.62 7.16 -3.08
CA ILE A 196 14.85 6.48 -2.65
C ILE A 196 15.64 5.98 -3.86
N VAL A 197 14.99 5.26 -4.79
CA VAL A 197 15.67 4.72 -5.98
C VAL A 197 16.21 5.84 -6.87
N VAL A 198 15.44 6.91 -7.10
CA VAL A 198 15.88 8.07 -7.88
C VAL A 198 17.08 8.75 -7.22
N ARG A 199 17.06 8.95 -5.89
CA ARG A 199 18.20 9.55 -5.17
C ARG A 199 19.45 8.68 -5.24
N GLN A 200 19.30 7.36 -5.13
CA GLN A 200 20.43 6.42 -5.30
C GLN A 200 21.00 6.50 -6.71
N ALA A 201 20.15 6.51 -7.74
CA ALA A 201 20.57 6.62 -9.12
C ALA A 201 21.29 7.94 -9.44
N LEU A 202 20.88 9.05 -8.82
CA LEU A 202 21.55 10.36 -8.95
C LEU A 202 22.92 10.40 -8.26
N GLN A 203 23.14 9.55 -7.25
CA GLN A 203 24.40 9.46 -6.51
C GLN A 203 25.37 8.43 -7.10
N SER A 204 24.88 7.54 -7.97
CA SER A 204 25.66 6.48 -8.61
C SER A 204 26.34 7.01 -9.88
N GLU A 205 27.66 6.86 -10.00
CA GLU A 205 28.39 7.18 -11.24
C GLU A 205 28.23 6.11 -12.33
N ALA A 206 27.55 5.00 -12.03
CA ALA A 206 27.29 3.89 -12.95
C ALA A 206 25.86 4.00 -13.52
N GLY A 207 25.74 4.24 -14.83
CA GLY A 207 24.46 4.51 -15.52
C GLY A 207 23.39 3.39 -15.50
N GLY A 208 23.63 2.26 -14.83
CA GLY A 208 22.64 1.18 -14.68
C GLY A 208 21.49 1.55 -13.74
N ASP A 209 21.80 2.24 -12.64
CA ASP A 209 20.79 2.67 -11.65
C ASP A 209 19.85 3.75 -12.22
N THR A 210 20.34 4.52 -13.20
CA THR A 210 19.58 5.57 -13.88
C THR A 210 18.41 5.01 -14.69
N GLN A 211 18.59 3.89 -15.39
CA GLN A 211 17.52 3.29 -16.20
C GLN A 211 16.38 2.73 -15.34
N VAL A 212 16.71 2.12 -14.20
CA VAL A 212 15.73 1.61 -13.25
C VAL A 212 14.91 2.75 -12.65
N ALA A 213 15.58 3.84 -12.25
CA ALA A 213 14.93 5.04 -11.75
C ALA A 213 13.99 5.68 -12.79
N GLU A 214 14.43 5.81 -14.04
CA GLU A 214 13.60 6.33 -15.13
C GLU A 214 12.38 5.45 -15.41
N GLY A 215 12.56 4.13 -15.44
CA GLY A 215 11.47 3.18 -15.58
C GLY A 215 10.41 3.33 -14.49
N LEU A 216 10.83 3.46 -13.22
CA LEU A 216 9.91 3.68 -12.10
C LEU A 216 9.19 5.02 -12.18
N LEU A 217 9.87 6.10 -12.59
CA LEU A 217 9.24 7.40 -12.82
C LEU A 217 8.18 7.34 -13.93
N LEU A 218 8.43 6.59 -15.00
CA LEU A 218 7.45 6.40 -16.08
C LEU A 218 6.24 5.60 -15.62
N ILE A 219 6.45 4.51 -14.88
CA ILE A 219 5.38 3.67 -14.33
C ILE A 219 4.50 4.49 -13.37
N ASN A 220 5.10 5.32 -12.52
CA ASN A 220 4.38 6.12 -11.52
C ASN A 220 3.84 7.45 -12.04
N LYS A 221 4.12 7.82 -13.30
CA LYS A 221 3.65 9.06 -13.91
C LYS A 221 2.14 9.30 -13.78
N PRO A 222 1.24 8.30 -13.93
CA PRO A 222 -0.21 8.52 -13.76
C PRO A 222 -0.59 9.06 -12.38
N LEU A 223 0.22 8.84 -11.34
CA LEU A 223 -0.05 9.37 -10.00
C LEU A 223 0.04 10.90 -9.94
N THR A 224 0.66 11.57 -10.92
CA THR A 224 0.68 13.03 -10.97
C THR A 224 -0.70 13.64 -11.20
N ASP A 225 -1.64 12.89 -11.78
CA ASP A 225 -3.00 13.34 -12.04
C ASP A 225 -3.79 13.53 -10.73
N LEU A 226 -3.36 12.86 -9.66
CA LEU A 226 -3.93 13.01 -8.30
C LEU A 226 -3.61 14.36 -7.66
N THR A 227 -2.64 15.14 -8.19
CA THR A 227 -2.17 16.39 -7.56
C THR A 227 -3.31 17.37 -7.29
N SER A 228 -4.24 17.54 -8.25
CA SER A 228 -5.37 18.46 -8.06
C SER A 228 -6.34 17.98 -6.98
N LEU A 229 -6.60 16.67 -6.94
CA LEU A 229 -7.45 16.04 -5.93
C LEU A 229 -6.84 16.21 -4.53
N LEU A 230 -5.54 15.91 -4.38
CA LEU A 230 -4.79 16.06 -3.14
C LEU A 230 -4.83 17.51 -2.63
N ILE A 231 -4.58 18.50 -3.49
CA ILE A 231 -4.65 19.93 -3.11
C ILE A 231 -6.04 20.30 -2.58
N GLN A 232 -7.10 19.78 -3.21
CA GLN A 232 -8.47 20.04 -2.78
C GLN A 232 -8.81 19.42 -1.42
N MET A 233 -8.10 18.38 -0.98
CA MET A 233 -8.33 17.73 0.31
C MET A 233 -7.68 18.47 1.50
N LEU A 234 -6.67 19.32 1.28
CA LEU A 234 -5.98 20.06 2.34
C LEU A 234 -6.90 20.93 3.23
N PRO A 235 -7.92 21.64 2.71
CA PRO A 235 -8.76 22.52 3.54
C PRO A 235 -9.79 21.79 4.43
N ASN A 236 -9.95 20.46 4.32
CA ASN A 236 -11.08 19.73 4.91
C ASN A 236 -10.99 19.47 6.44
N GLY A 237 -9.93 19.91 7.10
CA GLY A 237 -9.86 19.99 8.57
C GLY A 237 -9.60 18.68 9.33
N ASP A 238 -9.52 17.53 8.65
CA ASP A 238 -9.03 16.28 9.25
C ASP A 238 -7.49 16.32 9.33
N PRO A 239 -6.89 16.28 10.53
CA PRO A 239 -5.45 16.41 10.70
C PRO A 239 -4.67 15.23 10.13
N GLU A 240 -5.21 14.00 10.19
CA GLU A 240 -4.53 12.79 9.70
C GLU A 240 -4.48 12.82 8.16
N VAL A 241 -5.61 13.16 7.54
CA VAL A 241 -5.69 13.33 6.08
C VAL A 241 -4.78 14.48 5.63
N TYR A 242 -4.80 15.62 6.33
CA TYR A 242 -3.94 16.76 6.00
C TYR A 242 -2.46 16.39 6.00
N GLU A 243 -2.00 15.66 7.01
CA GLU A 243 -0.61 15.25 7.14
C GLU A 243 -0.18 14.35 5.98
N GLU A 244 -0.89 13.25 5.73
CA GLU A 244 -0.54 12.30 4.67
C GLU A 244 -0.63 12.92 3.26
N VAL A 245 -1.67 13.72 3.01
CA VAL A 245 -1.81 14.47 1.74
C VAL A 245 -0.62 15.40 1.51
N SER A 246 -0.20 16.12 2.55
CA SER A 246 0.94 17.05 2.47
C SER A 246 2.25 16.32 2.16
N GLN A 247 2.46 15.16 2.78
CA GLN A 247 3.64 14.32 2.54
C GLN A 247 3.66 13.77 1.10
N CYS A 248 2.52 13.27 0.61
CA CYS A 248 2.37 12.82 -0.77
C CYS A 248 2.66 13.93 -1.78
N LEU A 249 2.08 15.12 -1.60
CA LEU A 249 2.30 16.27 -2.48
C LEU A 249 3.76 16.70 -2.51
N SER A 250 4.43 16.72 -1.35
CA SER A 250 5.86 17.04 -1.27
C SER A 250 6.70 16.08 -2.11
N LEU A 251 6.42 14.78 -2.05
CA LEU A 251 7.14 13.78 -2.85
C LEU A 251 6.82 13.88 -4.35
N LEU A 252 5.56 14.11 -4.72
CA LEU A 252 5.18 14.34 -6.12
C LEU A 252 5.93 15.54 -6.72
N VAL A 253 6.02 16.64 -5.98
CA VAL A 253 6.78 17.82 -6.41
C VAL A 253 8.29 17.53 -6.50
N GLN A 254 8.86 16.78 -5.56
CA GLN A 254 10.27 16.40 -5.62
C GLN A 254 10.60 15.51 -6.83
N LEU A 255 9.70 14.58 -7.17
CA LEU A 255 9.90 13.61 -8.26
C LEU A 255 9.59 14.20 -9.64
N TYR A 256 8.52 14.99 -9.76
CA TYR A 256 7.97 15.43 -11.05
C TYR A 256 7.92 16.96 -11.21
N GLY A 257 8.25 17.72 -10.18
CA GLY A 257 8.18 19.19 -10.19
C GLY A 257 9.06 19.84 -11.25
N GLY A 258 10.16 19.21 -11.66
CA GLY A 258 10.97 19.68 -12.79
C GLY A 258 10.21 19.71 -14.13
N ALA A 259 9.26 18.80 -14.33
CA ALA A 259 8.41 18.75 -15.52
C ALA A 259 7.19 19.69 -15.41
N ALA A 260 6.62 19.86 -14.22
CA ALA A 260 5.49 20.77 -13.99
C ALA A 260 5.92 22.25 -14.00
N LEU A 261 7.14 22.55 -13.55
CA LEU A 261 7.69 23.92 -13.55
C LEU A 261 7.99 24.43 -14.95
N THR A 262 8.27 23.59 -15.96
CA THR A 262 8.45 24.08 -17.34
C THR A 262 7.13 24.43 -18.01
N ALA A 263 6.03 23.72 -17.69
CA ALA A 263 4.69 24.04 -18.18
C ALA A 263 4.03 25.23 -17.44
N CYS A 264 4.25 25.37 -16.13
CA CYS A 264 3.76 26.52 -15.35
C CYS A 264 4.65 27.76 -15.45
N ALA A 265 5.97 27.65 -15.59
CA ALA A 265 6.86 28.83 -15.77
C ALA A 265 6.61 29.57 -17.09
N LEU A 266 6.02 28.92 -18.10
CA LEU A 266 5.59 29.57 -19.34
C LEU A 266 4.26 30.33 -19.19
N ARG A 267 3.51 30.14 -18.10
CA ARG A 267 2.22 30.84 -17.86
C ARG A 267 2.24 31.89 -16.76
N THR A 268 3.23 31.87 -15.87
CA THR A 268 3.37 32.88 -14.81
C THR A 268 4.74 33.55 -14.87
N SER A 269 5.02 34.21 -15.99
CA SER A 269 6.09 35.22 -16.04
C SER A 269 5.60 36.52 -15.39
N SER A 270 5.64 36.57 -14.06
CA SER A 270 6.00 37.79 -13.31
C SER A 270 6.09 37.47 -11.81
N ALA A 271 7.31 37.63 -11.26
CA ALA A 271 7.72 37.54 -9.86
C ALA A 271 7.83 36.10 -9.32
N TRP A 272 9.00 35.54 -9.00
CA TRP A 272 10.04 36.03 -8.08
C TRP A 272 11.46 35.51 -8.45
N PRO A 273 12.55 36.06 -7.89
CA PRO A 273 13.89 36.00 -8.48
C PRO A 273 14.71 34.76 -8.12
N MET A 274 15.46 34.28 -9.12
CA MET A 274 16.56 33.32 -8.95
C MET A 274 17.68 33.88 -8.06
N ARG A 275 18.30 33.01 -7.24
CA ARG A 275 19.75 33.06 -7.03
C ARG A 275 20.31 31.73 -6.53
N TRP A 276 20.85 30.92 -7.44
CA TRP A 276 21.97 30.03 -7.14
C TRP A 276 23.09 30.42 -8.11
N SER A 277 23.96 31.32 -7.65
CA SER A 277 25.20 31.68 -8.33
C SER A 277 26.35 30.95 -7.64
N SER A 278 27.14 30.20 -8.39
CA SER A 278 28.55 29.90 -8.07
C SER A 278 29.27 29.41 -9.33
N SER A 279 29.80 30.33 -10.11
CA SER A 279 30.94 30.06 -10.99
C SER A 279 31.92 31.22 -10.82
N PRO A 280 33.16 30.96 -10.38
CA PRO A 280 34.21 31.96 -10.40
C PRO A 280 35.04 31.80 -11.67
N THR A 281 35.20 32.88 -12.42
CA THR A 281 36.30 33.11 -13.38
C THR A 281 36.66 34.59 -13.33
N PRO A 282 37.81 35.06 -13.81
CA PRO A 282 39.05 34.36 -14.22
C PRO A 282 40.33 35.03 -13.63
N ASN A 283 41.51 34.45 -13.84
CA ASN A 283 42.57 35.19 -14.54
C ASN A 283 43.74 34.33 -15.00
N SER A 284 44.17 34.66 -16.21
CA SER A 284 45.33 34.23 -16.98
C SER A 284 46.67 34.69 -16.41
N SER A 285 47.69 33.83 -16.48
CA SER A 285 49.08 34.22 -16.81
C SER A 285 49.98 33.01 -17.12
N GLY A 286 50.71 33.10 -18.25
CA GLY A 286 52.01 32.45 -18.46
C GLY A 286 52.09 31.33 -19.50
N CYS A 287 52.45 31.62 -20.75
CA CYS A 287 53.84 31.53 -21.24
C CYS A 287 53.92 31.43 -22.78
N SER A 288 54.89 32.20 -23.31
CA SER A 288 55.46 32.24 -24.66
C SER A 288 54.72 33.01 -25.75
#